data_AF-B0T1P1-F1
#
_entry.id   AF-B0T1P1-F1
#
_cell.length_a   1.000
_cell.length_b   1.000
_cell.length_c   1.000
_cell.angle_alpha   90.00
_cell.angle_beta   90.00
_cell.angle_gamma   90.00
#
_symmetry.space_group_name_H-M   'P 1'
#
loop_
_entity.id
_entity.type
_entity.pdbx_description
1 polymer ?
#
loop_
_entity_poly.entity_id
_entity_poly.type
_entity_poly.pdbx_seq_one_letter_code
_entity_poly.pdbx_strand_id
1 'polypeptide(L)'
;MLKLFQAIGDQLTLRSRLGGRYAEARVLAAELDLDLTEIALRHGSGGHAENDLDEGASQAEREEKFKRLTAGFNSPYPSEQIAAAVDLRKWMVRDYGLERLIWFVPQLRERYALAVGPKAHRLEPIPVAPEGASRAELEAEALSLLERLKLLYTLSSEREILTGRMRRWALGLLFVLFLALMITRLIPNLTPPGAIRDTINVIANFSLIAFVGAAGAMVSVLRRTESAMESASSEIDPVRQVSALSQGLTAVFIAAFVGMSVSFVLVAFFASGLVREGAIVGAGAATLFPQIVPCRYDCPLSLVNRGLMFPAGLDAAKMMVWAFIGGFSEQLVPDVLDRLTKAARTTKKPSEAA
;
A
#
# COMPACT_ATOMS: atom_id res chain seq x y z
N MET A 1 10.61 -6.66 -25.77
CA MET A 1 10.57 -5.75 -24.60
C MET A 1 9.38 -6.04 -23.69
N LEU A 2 8.13 -5.81 -24.09
CA LEU A 2 6.94 -6.03 -23.22
C LEU A 2 6.81 -7.47 -22.67
N LYS A 3 7.00 -8.50 -23.53
CA LYS A 3 6.98 -9.92 -23.13
C LYS A 3 8.15 -10.31 -22.21
N LEU A 4 9.31 -9.66 -22.37
CA LEU A 4 10.49 -9.88 -21.53
C LEU A 4 10.26 -9.28 -20.13
N PHE A 5 9.62 -8.11 -20.06
CA PHE A 5 9.19 -7.50 -18.81
C PHE A 5 8.12 -8.33 -18.09
N GLN A 6 7.17 -8.92 -18.83
CA GLN A 6 6.23 -9.88 -18.26
C GLN A 6 6.96 -11.10 -17.69
N ALA A 7 7.85 -11.74 -18.46
CA ALA A 7 8.58 -12.91 -18.01
C ALA A 7 9.50 -12.65 -16.80
N ILE A 8 10.22 -11.53 -16.77
CA ILE A 8 11.07 -11.13 -15.64
C ILE A 8 10.22 -10.78 -14.42
N GLY A 9 9.08 -10.10 -14.63
CA GLY A 9 8.09 -9.82 -13.59
C GLY A 9 7.51 -11.12 -12.99
N ASP A 10 7.19 -12.11 -13.83
CA ASP A 10 6.62 -13.39 -13.43
C ASP A 10 7.65 -14.26 -12.68
N GLN A 11 8.93 -14.24 -13.06
CA GLN A 11 10.00 -14.95 -12.33
C GLN A 11 10.34 -14.31 -10.98
N LEU A 12 10.45 -12.98 -10.92
CA LEU A 12 10.70 -12.26 -9.66
C LEU A 12 9.50 -12.36 -8.69
N THR A 13 8.28 -12.41 -9.23
CA THR A 13 7.07 -12.63 -8.42
C THR A 13 7.00 -14.06 -7.87
N LEU A 14 7.41 -15.09 -8.62
CA LEU A 14 7.45 -16.49 -8.13
C LEU A 14 8.50 -16.70 -7.03
N ARG A 15 9.72 -16.19 -7.19
CA ARG A 15 10.80 -16.37 -6.19
C ARG A 15 10.58 -15.59 -4.89
N SER A 16 10.00 -14.39 -4.95
CA SER A 16 9.65 -13.63 -3.74
C SER A 16 8.40 -14.17 -3.03
N ARG A 17 7.48 -14.83 -3.76
CA ARG A 17 6.25 -15.44 -3.20
C ARG A 17 6.53 -16.64 -2.31
N LEU A 18 7.55 -17.44 -2.60
CA LEU A 18 7.78 -18.72 -1.91
C LEU A 18 8.57 -18.58 -0.60
N GLY A 19 9.43 -17.56 -0.45
CA GLY A 19 10.32 -17.43 0.71
C GLY A 19 9.70 -16.73 1.92
N GLY A 20 8.95 -15.64 1.73
CA GLY A 20 8.41 -14.83 2.84
C GLY A 20 7.02 -15.27 3.33
N ARG A 21 6.15 -15.70 2.42
CA ARG A 21 4.72 -15.94 2.72
C ARG A 21 4.46 -17.24 3.50
N TYR A 22 5.31 -18.24 3.35
CA TYR A 22 5.25 -19.46 4.15
C TYR A 22 5.65 -19.23 5.61
N ALA A 23 6.46 -18.20 5.89
CA ALA A 23 6.83 -17.85 7.25
C ALA A 23 5.67 -17.15 7.97
N GLU A 24 5.03 -16.16 7.35
CA GLU A 24 3.93 -15.41 7.97
C GLU A 24 2.66 -16.24 8.19
N ALA A 25 2.27 -17.10 7.25
CA ALA A 25 1.10 -17.94 7.47
C ALA A 25 1.36 -19.04 8.52
N ARG A 26 2.62 -19.52 8.64
CA ARG A 26 3.03 -20.39 9.75
C ARG A 26 3.10 -19.66 11.07
N VAL A 27 3.52 -18.39 11.08
CA VAL A 27 3.49 -17.53 12.27
C VAL A 27 2.06 -17.26 12.67
N LEU A 28 1.15 -16.95 11.75
CA LEU A 28 -0.29 -16.80 12.03
C LEU A 28 -0.92 -18.10 12.52
N ALA A 29 -0.55 -19.25 11.96
CA ALA A 29 -1.00 -20.56 12.46
C ALA A 29 -0.45 -20.86 13.87
N ALA A 30 0.81 -20.48 14.14
CA ALA A 30 1.43 -20.57 15.46
C ALA A 30 0.84 -19.55 16.46
N GLU A 31 0.47 -18.35 16.01
CA GLU A 31 -0.09 -17.24 16.80
C GLU A 31 -1.59 -17.39 17.05
N LEU A 32 -2.28 -18.14 16.18
CA LEU A 32 -3.59 -18.72 16.46
C LEU A 32 -3.52 -19.76 17.59
N ASP A 33 -2.33 -20.11 18.07
CA ASP A 33 -2.13 -21.06 19.18
C ASP A 33 -2.81 -22.41 18.88
N LEU A 34 -2.88 -22.74 17.59
CA LEU A 34 -3.27 -24.06 17.13
C LEU A 34 -2.05 -24.94 17.40
N ASP A 35 -1.97 -25.45 18.62
CA ASP A 35 -1.10 -26.58 18.92
C ASP A 35 -1.64 -27.80 18.15
N LEU A 36 -1.39 -27.81 16.84
CA LEU A 36 -1.80 -28.86 15.90
C LEU A 36 -1.32 -30.22 16.40
N THR A 37 -0.23 -30.22 17.17
CA THR A 37 0.31 -31.35 17.92
C THR A 37 -0.62 -31.81 19.05
N GLU A 38 -1.13 -30.92 19.90
CA GLU A 38 -2.13 -31.28 20.94
C GLU A 38 -3.45 -31.78 20.31
N ILE A 39 -3.88 -31.16 19.21
CA ILE A 39 -5.10 -31.57 18.47
C ILE A 39 -4.92 -32.95 17.84
N ALA A 40 -3.78 -33.20 17.19
CA ALA A 40 -3.45 -34.50 16.61
C ALA A 40 -3.30 -35.58 17.69
N LEU A 41 -2.71 -35.24 18.84
CA LEU A 41 -2.55 -36.15 19.97
C LEU A 41 -3.89 -36.51 20.62
N ARG A 42 -4.83 -35.56 20.79
CA ARG A 42 -6.16 -35.84 21.34
C ARG A 42 -7.04 -36.66 20.42
N HIS A 43 -6.99 -36.42 19.11
CA HIS A 43 -7.76 -37.23 18.15
C HIS A 43 -7.14 -38.60 17.88
N GLY A 44 -5.84 -38.77 18.11
CA GLY A 44 -5.16 -40.07 18.05
C GLY A 44 -5.25 -40.89 19.34
N SER A 45 -5.36 -40.26 20.51
CA SER A 45 -5.39 -40.90 21.83
C SER A 45 -6.83 -41.10 22.30
N GLY A 46 -7.46 -42.20 21.89
CA GLY A 46 -8.75 -42.65 22.41
C GLY A 46 -8.69 -42.87 23.92
N GLY A 47 -9.23 -41.92 24.69
CA GLY A 47 -9.34 -41.99 26.15
C GLY A 47 -10.76 -41.67 26.58
N HIS A 48 -11.40 -42.68 27.18
CA HIS A 48 -12.72 -42.72 27.81
C HIS A 48 -13.31 -41.36 28.26
N ALA A 49 -14.38 -40.93 27.58
CA ALA A 49 -15.44 -40.14 28.20
C ALA A 49 -16.75 -40.83 27.85
N GLU A 50 -17.33 -41.39 28.90
CA GLU A 50 -18.48 -42.29 28.94
C GLU A 50 -19.77 -41.49 28.81
N ASN A 51 -20.68 -42.01 27.97
CA ASN A 51 -22.13 -41.85 27.98
C ASN A 51 -22.67 -40.44 28.23
N ASP A 52 -22.99 -39.71 27.15
CA ASP A 52 -24.38 -39.44 26.79
C ASP A 52 -24.48 -38.50 25.57
N LEU A 53 -25.34 -38.91 24.64
CA LEU A 53 -25.98 -38.15 23.56
C LEU A 53 -25.29 -38.05 22.17
N ASP A 54 -26.11 -38.46 21.19
CA ASP A 54 -26.06 -38.40 19.72
C ASP A 54 -25.09 -39.33 18.96
N GLU A 55 -25.66 -40.51 18.69
CA GLU A 55 -25.35 -41.46 17.64
C GLU A 55 -25.16 -40.82 16.26
N GLY A 56 -24.15 -41.28 15.52
CA GLY A 56 -24.24 -41.36 14.06
C GLY A 56 -22.97 -41.02 13.28
N ALA A 57 -22.20 -40.02 13.71
CA ALA A 57 -20.99 -39.65 12.96
C ALA A 57 -19.85 -40.63 13.27
N SER A 58 -19.68 -41.62 12.38
CA SER A 58 -18.55 -42.56 12.40
C SER A 58 -17.24 -41.80 12.63
N GLN A 59 -16.31 -42.35 13.40
CA GLN A 59 -14.97 -41.78 13.60
C GLN A 59 -14.30 -41.43 12.26
N ALA A 60 -14.59 -42.21 11.21
CA ALA A 60 -14.16 -41.95 9.85
C ALA A 60 -14.68 -40.61 9.29
N GLU A 61 -15.92 -40.22 9.58
CA GLU A 61 -16.50 -38.94 9.14
C GLU A 61 -15.84 -37.76 9.84
N ARG A 62 -15.50 -37.89 11.14
CA ARG A 62 -14.76 -36.86 11.88
C ARG A 62 -13.36 -36.69 11.34
N GLU A 63 -12.67 -37.80 11.06
CA GLU A 63 -11.33 -37.78 10.47
C GLU A 63 -11.36 -37.19 9.04
N GLU A 64 -12.35 -37.56 8.23
CA GLU A 64 -12.51 -37.01 6.89
C GLU A 64 -12.81 -35.51 6.94
N LYS A 65 -13.70 -35.06 7.83
CA LYS A 65 -13.98 -33.64 8.03
C LYS A 65 -12.74 -32.87 8.47
N PHE A 66 -11.95 -33.42 9.40
CA PHE A 66 -10.68 -32.84 9.81
C PHE A 66 -9.68 -32.75 8.64
N LYS A 67 -9.55 -33.81 7.84
CA LYS A 67 -8.72 -33.80 6.61
C LYS A 67 -9.18 -32.72 5.62
N ARG A 68 -10.48 -32.56 5.44
CA ARG A 68 -11.05 -31.52 4.56
C ARG A 68 -10.76 -30.11 5.10
N LEU A 69 -10.93 -29.88 6.39
CA LEU A 69 -10.64 -28.59 7.03
C LEU A 69 -9.14 -28.26 6.98
N THR A 70 -8.28 -29.26 7.13
CA THR A 70 -6.83 -29.07 7.11
C THR A 70 -6.25 -28.98 5.68
N ALA A 71 -6.96 -29.46 4.67
CA ALA A 71 -6.51 -29.36 3.28
C ALA A 71 -6.27 -27.92 2.81
N GLY A 72 -7.04 -26.95 3.33
CA GLY A 72 -6.88 -25.53 2.99
C GLY A 72 -5.55 -24.92 3.47
N PHE A 73 -4.88 -25.51 4.47
CA PHE A 73 -3.53 -25.08 4.87
C PHE A 73 -2.47 -25.30 3.78
N ASN A 74 -2.73 -26.22 2.84
CA ASN A 74 -1.84 -26.49 1.71
C ASN A 74 -2.09 -25.55 0.52
N SER A 75 -3.07 -24.65 0.61
CA SER A 75 -3.36 -23.69 -0.45
C SER A 75 -2.19 -22.74 -0.68
N PRO A 76 -1.87 -22.35 -1.94
CA PRO A 76 -0.89 -21.30 -2.21
C PRO A 76 -1.40 -19.89 -1.83
N TYR A 77 -2.68 -19.74 -1.49
CA TYR A 77 -3.32 -18.46 -1.20
C TYR A 77 -3.44 -18.25 0.32
N PRO A 78 -2.86 -17.17 0.89
CA PRO A 78 -2.94 -16.91 2.34
C PRO A 78 -4.38 -16.74 2.84
N SER A 79 -5.27 -16.17 2.02
CA SER A 79 -6.69 -16.02 2.35
C SER A 79 -7.40 -17.36 2.55
N GLU A 80 -7.06 -18.38 1.75
CA GLU A 80 -7.59 -19.74 1.94
C GLU A 80 -7.01 -20.44 3.18
N GLN A 81 -5.72 -20.22 3.48
CA GLN A 81 -5.09 -20.74 4.71
C GLN A 81 -5.72 -20.14 5.97
N ILE A 82 -5.95 -18.82 5.98
CA ILE A 82 -6.65 -18.12 7.06
C ILE A 82 -8.08 -18.65 7.20
N ALA A 83 -8.79 -18.82 6.08
CA ALA A 83 -10.15 -19.36 6.08
C ALA A 83 -10.19 -20.77 6.69
N ALA A 84 -9.29 -21.65 6.29
CA ALA A 84 -9.15 -23.00 6.82
C ALA A 84 -8.83 -23.00 8.33
N ALA A 85 -7.93 -22.13 8.78
CA ALA A 85 -7.58 -21.98 10.19
C ALA A 85 -8.79 -21.57 11.04
N VAL A 86 -9.57 -20.61 10.56
CA VAL A 86 -10.78 -20.17 11.26
C VAL A 86 -11.87 -21.23 11.22
N ASP A 87 -12.08 -21.91 10.09
CA ASP A 87 -13.10 -22.96 9.98
C ASP A 87 -12.76 -24.16 10.86
N LEU A 88 -11.48 -24.52 10.99
CA LEU A 88 -11.00 -25.49 11.98
C LEU A 88 -11.32 -25.02 13.41
N ARG A 89 -11.04 -23.76 13.74
CA ARG A 89 -11.30 -23.22 15.07
C ARG A 89 -12.79 -23.17 15.41
N LYS A 90 -13.64 -22.84 14.44
CA LYS A 90 -15.11 -22.92 14.59
C LYS A 90 -15.57 -24.33 14.88
N TRP A 91 -14.99 -25.32 14.20
CA TRP A 91 -15.29 -26.72 14.47
C TRP A 91 -14.91 -27.10 15.91
N MET A 92 -13.73 -26.71 16.37
CA MET A 92 -13.30 -26.94 17.76
C MET A 92 -14.20 -26.26 18.79
N VAL A 93 -14.66 -25.03 18.52
CA VAL A 93 -15.56 -24.28 19.42
C VAL A 93 -16.87 -25.02 19.70
N ARG A 94 -17.42 -25.73 18.71
CA ARG A 94 -18.63 -26.56 18.87
C ARG A 94 -18.42 -27.74 19.82
N ASP A 95 -17.19 -28.24 19.87
CA ASP A 95 -16.81 -29.37 20.72
C ASP A 95 -16.29 -28.91 22.11
N TYR A 96 -16.18 -27.60 22.35
CA TYR A 96 -15.73 -27.08 23.63
C TYR A 96 -16.82 -27.18 24.71
N GLY A 97 -16.41 -27.59 25.90
CA GLY A 97 -17.20 -27.47 27.13
C GLY A 97 -17.32 -26.02 27.61
N LEU A 98 -18.28 -25.77 28.51
CA LEU A 98 -18.61 -24.44 29.01
C LEU A 98 -17.39 -23.72 29.63
N GLU A 99 -16.62 -24.42 30.48
CA GLU A 99 -15.44 -23.84 31.16
C GLU A 99 -14.40 -23.30 30.17
N ARG A 100 -14.15 -24.04 29.08
CA ARG A 100 -13.19 -23.64 28.05
C ARG A 100 -13.71 -22.44 27.26
N LEU A 101 -15.00 -22.39 26.96
CA LEU A 101 -15.63 -21.25 26.29
C LEU A 101 -15.54 -19.98 27.14
N ILE A 102 -15.78 -20.07 28.46
CA ILE A 102 -15.66 -18.94 29.40
C ILE A 102 -14.24 -18.34 29.36
N TRP A 103 -13.20 -19.17 29.27
CA TRP A 103 -11.82 -18.69 29.17
C TRP A 103 -11.46 -18.15 27.77
N PHE A 104 -12.00 -18.79 26.72
CA PHE A 104 -11.63 -18.54 25.33
C PHE A 104 -12.29 -17.30 24.72
N VAL A 105 -13.58 -17.07 24.99
CA VAL A 105 -14.34 -15.95 24.41
C VAL A 105 -13.71 -14.58 24.75
N PRO A 106 -13.29 -14.28 26.00
CA PRO A 106 -12.62 -13.03 26.33
C PRO A 106 -11.36 -12.77 25.50
N GLN A 107 -10.55 -13.80 25.23
CA GLN A 107 -9.37 -13.66 24.39
C GLN A 107 -9.71 -13.37 22.93
N LEU A 108 -10.78 -14.00 22.41
CA LEU A 108 -11.29 -13.66 21.07
C LEU A 108 -11.79 -12.22 21.01
N ARG A 109 -12.47 -11.72 22.05
CA ARG A 109 -12.91 -10.32 22.15
C ARG A 109 -11.71 -9.37 22.11
N GLU A 110 -10.68 -9.65 22.91
CA GLU A 110 -9.45 -8.84 22.94
C GLU A 110 -8.74 -8.85 21.58
N ARG A 111 -8.56 -10.04 20.97
CA ARG A 111 -7.96 -10.16 19.64
C ARG A 111 -8.76 -9.42 18.58
N TYR A 112 -10.09 -9.52 18.62
CA TYR A 112 -10.95 -8.77 17.71
C TYR A 112 -10.82 -7.25 17.94
N ALA A 113 -10.80 -6.80 19.20
CA ALA A 113 -10.60 -5.39 19.53
C ALA A 113 -9.24 -4.86 19.04
N LEU A 114 -8.17 -5.65 19.16
CA LEU A 114 -6.85 -5.33 18.63
C LEU A 114 -6.85 -5.28 17.10
N ALA A 115 -7.47 -6.25 16.43
CA ALA A 115 -7.54 -6.33 14.97
C ALA A 115 -8.35 -5.18 14.34
N VAL A 116 -9.44 -4.79 14.99
CA VAL A 116 -10.31 -3.68 14.57
C VAL A 116 -9.70 -2.32 14.92
N GLY A 117 -8.90 -2.26 15.98
CA GLY A 117 -8.31 -1.03 16.50
C GLY A 117 -9.29 -0.19 17.35
N PRO A 118 -8.77 0.76 18.14
CA PRO A 118 -9.51 1.46 19.20
C PRO A 118 -10.64 2.37 18.69
N LYS A 119 -10.57 2.81 17.42
CA LYS A 119 -11.55 3.72 16.82
C LYS A 119 -12.78 2.99 16.27
N ALA A 120 -12.61 1.88 15.57
CA ALA A 120 -13.73 1.12 14.99
C ALA A 120 -14.50 0.30 16.03
N HIS A 121 -13.88 -0.05 17.16
CA HIS A 121 -14.58 -0.81 18.22
C HIS A 121 -15.83 -0.09 18.75
N ARG A 122 -15.94 1.23 18.55
CA ARG A 122 -17.11 2.03 18.94
C ARG A 122 -18.27 1.98 17.95
N LEU A 123 -18.04 1.57 16.70
CA LEU A 123 -19.00 1.70 15.60
C LEU A 123 -19.93 0.49 15.47
N GLU A 124 -19.47 -0.70 15.83
CA GLU A 124 -20.31 -1.90 15.86
C GLU A 124 -20.27 -2.55 17.24
N PRO A 125 -21.31 -2.35 18.07
CA PRO A 125 -21.42 -3.09 19.32
C PRO A 125 -21.56 -4.58 18.98
N ILE A 126 -20.53 -5.35 19.33
CA ILE A 126 -20.63 -6.80 19.32
C ILE A 126 -21.59 -7.17 20.46
N PRO A 127 -22.59 -8.03 20.23
CA PRO A 127 -23.39 -8.56 21.32
C PRO A 127 -22.45 -9.35 22.25
N VAL A 128 -22.16 -8.76 23.40
CA VAL A 128 -21.34 -9.38 24.45
C VAL A 128 -22.27 -10.22 25.31
N ALA A 129 -22.03 -11.52 25.38
CA ALA A 129 -22.79 -12.38 26.27
C ALA A 129 -22.56 -11.97 27.75
N PRO A 130 -23.62 -11.92 28.58
CA PRO A 130 -23.53 -11.49 29.97
C PRO A 130 -22.67 -12.44 30.81
N GLU A 131 -22.23 -11.97 31.98
CA GLU A 131 -21.57 -12.83 32.97
C GLU A 131 -22.56 -13.93 33.42
N GLY A 132 -22.19 -15.19 33.22
CA GLY A 132 -23.08 -16.34 33.46
C GLY A 132 -23.92 -16.78 32.25
N ALA A 133 -23.57 -16.32 31.04
CA ALA A 133 -24.18 -16.78 29.81
C ALA A 133 -24.14 -18.30 29.63
N SER A 134 -25.18 -18.84 29.00
CA SER A 134 -25.28 -20.25 28.66
C SER A 134 -24.20 -20.67 27.66
N ARG A 135 -23.92 -21.98 27.58
CA ARG A 135 -22.99 -22.54 26.59
C ARG A 135 -23.33 -22.10 25.17
N ALA A 136 -24.61 -22.14 24.81
CA ALA A 136 -25.09 -21.78 23.47
C ALA A 136 -24.85 -20.30 23.14
N GLU A 137 -24.99 -19.40 24.11
CA GLU A 137 -24.73 -17.97 23.93
C GLU A 137 -23.24 -17.69 23.74
N LEU A 138 -22.37 -18.30 24.56
CA LEU A 138 -20.92 -18.17 24.42
C LEU A 138 -20.40 -18.79 23.12
N GLU A 139 -20.97 -19.92 22.70
CA GLU A 139 -20.66 -20.54 21.42
C GLU A 139 -21.07 -19.64 20.25
N ALA A 140 -22.30 -19.11 20.27
CA ALA A 140 -22.79 -18.20 19.24
C ALA A 140 -21.91 -16.94 19.13
N GLU A 141 -21.51 -16.38 20.27
CA GLU A 141 -20.58 -15.24 20.30
C GLU A 141 -19.22 -15.60 19.74
N ALA A 142 -18.63 -16.73 20.16
CA ALA A 142 -17.34 -17.20 19.66
C ALA A 142 -17.37 -17.41 18.14
N LEU A 143 -18.42 -18.05 17.60
CA LEU A 143 -18.59 -18.29 16.17
C LEU A 143 -18.76 -16.97 15.39
N SER A 144 -19.50 -16.01 15.94
CA SER A 144 -19.67 -14.68 15.37
C SER A 144 -18.34 -13.91 15.32
N LEU A 145 -17.58 -13.90 16.42
CA LEU A 145 -16.26 -13.27 16.50
C LEU A 145 -15.27 -13.90 15.51
N LEU A 146 -15.25 -15.23 15.43
CA LEU A 146 -14.40 -15.97 14.49
C LEU A 146 -14.74 -15.62 13.03
N GLU A 147 -16.02 -15.54 12.68
CA GLU A 147 -16.42 -15.16 11.31
C GLU A 147 -15.99 -13.73 10.96
N ARG A 148 -16.13 -12.79 11.91
CA ARG A 148 -15.65 -11.42 11.70
C ARG A 148 -14.13 -11.34 11.59
N LEU A 149 -13.39 -12.09 12.41
CA LEU A 149 -11.93 -12.20 12.31
C LEU A 149 -11.50 -12.81 10.98
N LYS A 150 -12.18 -13.86 10.49
CA LYS A 150 -11.94 -14.45 9.17
C LYS A 150 -12.06 -13.37 8.09
N LEU A 151 -13.12 -12.59 8.13
CA LEU A 151 -13.35 -11.51 7.17
C LEU A 151 -12.24 -10.46 7.25
N LEU A 152 -11.91 -9.97 8.45
CA LEU A 152 -10.83 -8.98 8.65
C LEU A 152 -9.48 -9.46 8.12
N TYR A 153 -9.05 -10.67 8.50
CA TYR A 153 -7.75 -11.21 8.11
C TYR A 153 -7.67 -11.57 6.62
N THR A 154 -8.75 -12.09 6.04
CA THR A 154 -8.78 -12.37 4.59
C THR A 154 -8.67 -11.08 3.80
N LEU A 155 -9.38 -10.02 4.20
CA LEU A 155 -9.32 -8.72 3.55
C LEU A 155 -7.97 -8.02 3.76
N SER A 156 -7.37 -8.10 4.96
CA SER A 156 -6.05 -7.52 5.22
C SER A 156 -4.97 -8.20 4.38
N SER A 157 -5.03 -9.53 4.24
CA SER A 157 -4.13 -10.29 3.37
C SER A 157 -4.27 -9.85 1.91
N GLU A 158 -5.49 -9.79 1.36
CA GLU A 158 -5.69 -9.36 -0.03
C GLU A 158 -5.18 -7.93 -0.27
N ARG A 159 -5.38 -7.05 0.71
CA ARG A 159 -4.89 -5.68 0.69
C ARG A 159 -3.36 -5.61 0.63
N GLU A 160 -2.67 -6.40 1.43
CA GLU A 160 -1.21 -6.45 1.43
C GLU A 160 -0.67 -6.98 0.08
N ILE A 161 -1.33 -7.98 -0.49
CA ILE A 161 -0.99 -8.50 -1.83
C ILE A 161 -1.13 -7.40 -2.88
N LEU A 162 -2.22 -6.63 -2.84
CA LEU A 162 -2.49 -5.55 -3.79
C LEU A 162 -1.51 -4.38 -3.64
N THR A 163 -1.21 -3.96 -2.42
CA THR A 163 -0.24 -2.88 -2.14
C THR A 163 1.18 -3.29 -2.52
N GLY A 164 1.58 -4.52 -2.22
CA GLY A 164 2.84 -5.10 -2.70
C GLY A 164 2.90 -5.20 -4.23
N ARG A 165 1.78 -5.43 -4.90
CA ARG A 165 1.69 -5.35 -6.37
C ARG A 165 1.88 -3.92 -6.86
N MET A 166 1.18 -2.93 -6.29
CA MET A 166 1.34 -1.51 -6.64
C MET A 166 2.78 -1.03 -6.49
N ARG A 167 3.42 -1.32 -5.36
CA ARG A 167 4.82 -0.94 -5.09
C ARG A 167 5.76 -1.51 -6.15
N ARG A 168 5.57 -2.78 -6.54
CA ARG A 168 6.36 -3.41 -7.60
C ARG A 168 6.12 -2.78 -8.96
N TRP A 169 4.88 -2.42 -9.30
CA TRP A 169 4.59 -1.71 -10.55
C TRP A 169 5.18 -0.31 -10.57
N ALA A 170 5.06 0.44 -9.47
CA ALA A 170 5.68 1.76 -9.34
C ALA A 170 7.21 1.68 -9.48
N LEU A 171 7.86 0.76 -8.75
CA LEU A 171 9.31 0.54 -8.86
C LEU A 171 9.72 0.06 -10.26
N GLY A 172 8.94 -0.84 -10.87
CA GLY A 172 9.18 -1.32 -12.23
C GLY A 172 9.07 -0.20 -13.27
N LEU A 173 8.07 0.67 -13.14
CA LEU A 173 7.91 1.83 -14.00
C LEU A 173 9.06 2.83 -13.83
N LEU A 174 9.46 3.15 -12.59
CA LEU A 174 10.63 3.99 -12.34
C LEU A 174 11.91 3.38 -12.91
N PHE A 175 12.09 2.07 -12.77
CA PHE A 175 13.24 1.38 -13.33
C PHE A 175 13.27 1.46 -14.87
N VAL A 176 12.13 1.28 -15.54
CA VAL A 176 12.02 1.46 -17.00
C VAL A 176 12.36 2.88 -17.41
N LEU A 177 11.80 3.88 -16.72
CA LEU A 177 12.08 5.29 -17.01
C LEU A 177 13.55 5.64 -16.75
N PHE A 178 14.15 5.07 -15.70
CA PHE A 178 15.56 5.23 -15.39
C PHE A 178 16.47 4.62 -16.48
N LEU A 179 16.14 3.42 -16.98
CA LEU A 179 16.86 2.82 -18.10
C LEU A 179 16.73 3.67 -19.37
N ALA A 180 15.54 4.16 -19.68
CA ALA A 180 15.32 5.08 -20.80
C ALA A 180 16.17 6.36 -20.66
N LEU A 181 16.26 6.92 -19.45
CA LEU A 181 17.11 8.05 -19.12
C LEU A 181 18.60 7.75 -19.29
N MET A 182 19.08 6.56 -18.90
CA MET A 182 20.48 6.15 -19.11
C MET A 182 20.81 6.03 -20.59
N ILE A 183 19.89 5.49 -21.39
CA ILE A 183 20.07 5.40 -22.85
C ILE A 183 20.16 6.80 -23.46
N THR A 184 19.26 7.73 -23.11
CA THR A 184 19.32 9.11 -23.65
C THR A 184 20.57 9.86 -23.23
N ARG A 185 21.18 9.51 -22.10
CA ARG A 185 22.46 10.08 -21.64
C ARG A 185 23.69 9.47 -22.30
N LEU A 186 23.63 8.22 -22.76
CA LEU A 186 24.75 7.55 -23.40
C LEU A 186 24.94 8.01 -24.86
N ILE A 187 23.85 8.22 -25.59
CA ILE A 187 23.87 8.54 -27.04
C ILE A 187 24.70 9.80 -27.37
N PRO A 188 24.62 10.94 -26.64
CA PRO A 188 25.44 12.13 -26.90
C PRO A 188 26.95 11.91 -26.83
N ASN A 189 27.42 10.90 -26.10
CA ASN A 189 28.85 10.58 -26.00
C ASN A 189 29.35 9.79 -27.22
N LEU A 190 28.45 9.12 -27.93
CA LEU A 190 28.75 8.38 -29.16
C LEU A 190 28.55 9.25 -30.41
N THR A 191 27.89 10.40 -30.28
CA THR A 191 27.55 11.28 -31.40
C THR A 191 28.66 12.35 -31.56
N PRO A 192 29.20 12.57 -32.78
CA PRO A 192 30.19 13.61 -33.01
C PRO A 192 29.62 15.01 -32.68
N PRO A 193 30.49 15.98 -32.33
CA PRO A 193 30.04 17.34 -32.04
C PRO A 193 29.31 17.95 -33.24
N GLY A 194 28.14 18.55 -32.98
CA GLY A 194 27.28 19.14 -34.01
C GLY A 194 25.82 19.27 -33.52
N ALA A 195 24.95 19.80 -34.38
CA ALA A 195 23.55 20.10 -34.05
C ALA A 195 22.75 18.89 -33.53
N ILE A 196 23.08 17.68 -34.00
CA ILE A 196 22.44 16.44 -33.56
C ILE A 196 22.75 16.18 -32.08
N ARG A 197 24.01 16.33 -31.66
CA ARG A 197 24.43 16.12 -30.26
C ARG A 197 23.72 17.09 -29.33
N ASP A 198 23.59 18.35 -29.73
CA ASP A 198 22.90 19.37 -28.93
C ASP A 198 21.41 19.05 -28.77
N THR A 199 20.76 18.60 -29.84
CA THR A 199 19.35 18.17 -29.80
C THR A 199 19.15 17.00 -28.84
N ILE A 200 20.04 16.00 -28.87
CA ILE A 200 19.95 14.83 -27.99
C ILE A 200 20.19 15.24 -26.52
N ASN A 201 21.12 16.17 -26.26
CA ASN A 201 21.35 16.71 -24.91
C ASN A 201 20.10 17.40 -24.35
N VAL A 202 19.39 18.18 -25.17
CA VAL A 202 18.12 18.82 -24.78
C VAL A 202 17.08 17.76 -24.42
N ILE A 203 16.90 16.73 -25.25
CA ILE A 203 15.99 15.60 -24.99
C ILE A 203 16.36 14.87 -23.69
N ALA A 204 17.65 14.67 -23.44
CA ALA A 204 18.14 14.02 -22.23
C ALA A 204 17.88 14.86 -20.96
N ASN A 205 17.95 16.19 -21.06
CA ASN A 205 17.59 17.08 -19.95
C ASN A 205 16.08 17.09 -19.69
N PHE A 206 15.23 17.14 -20.73
CA PHE A 206 13.77 17.01 -20.55
C PHE A 206 13.39 15.66 -19.94
N SER A 207 14.03 14.57 -20.39
CA SER A 207 13.80 13.22 -19.88
C SER A 207 14.20 13.10 -18.41
N LEU A 208 15.29 13.76 -17.99
CA LEU A 208 15.71 13.81 -16.59
C LEU A 208 14.67 14.52 -15.72
N ILE A 209 14.20 15.69 -16.16
CA ILE A 209 13.20 16.48 -15.44
C ILE A 209 11.88 15.71 -15.32
N ALA A 210 11.43 15.11 -16.43
CA ALA A 210 10.23 14.27 -16.43
C ALA A 210 10.37 13.07 -15.48
N PHE A 211 11.50 12.37 -15.52
CA PHE A 211 11.77 11.25 -14.63
C PHE A 211 11.69 11.65 -13.15
N VAL A 212 12.34 12.76 -12.78
CA VAL A 212 12.35 13.24 -11.40
C VAL A 212 10.95 13.70 -10.95
N GLY A 213 10.20 14.35 -11.85
CA GLY A 213 8.79 14.68 -11.65
C GLY A 213 7.90 13.47 -11.41
N ALA A 214 8.04 12.44 -12.26
CA ALA A 214 7.32 11.18 -12.10
C ALA A 214 7.68 10.50 -10.78
N ALA A 215 8.96 10.49 -10.38
CA ALA A 215 9.42 9.93 -9.12
C ALA A 215 8.78 10.64 -7.91
N GLY A 216 8.73 11.97 -7.91
CA GLY A 216 8.06 12.75 -6.86
C GLY A 216 6.57 12.40 -6.73
N ALA A 217 5.87 12.28 -7.85
CA ALA A 217 4.46 11.88 -7.87
C ALA A 217 4.24 10.45 -7.36
N MET A 218 5.12 9.51 -7.71
CA MET A 218 5.01 8.13 -7.21
C MET A 218 5.26 8.03 -5.71
N VAL A 219 6.25 8.75 -5.16
CA VAL A 219 6.47 8.82 -3.70
C VAL A 219 5.23 9.38 -2.99
N SER A 220 4.61 10.41 -3.58
CA SER A 220 3.34 10.96 -3.09
C SER A 220 2.23 9.90 -3.05
N VAL A 221 2.03 9.12 -4.13
CA VAL A 221 1.04 8.03 -4.17
C VAL A 221 1.34 6.95 -3.14
N LEU A 222 2.60 6.50 -3.03
CA LEU A 222 2.99 5.47 -2.06
C LEU A 222 2.67 5.91 -0.62
N ARG A 223 3.00 7.15 -0.27
CA ARG A 223 2.66 7.71 1.04
C ARG A 223 1.15 7.78 1.28
N ARG A 224 0.34 8.11 0.27
CA ARG A 224 -1.14 8.08 0.41
C ARG A 224 -1.65 6.68 0.63
N THR A 225 -1.11 5.72 -0.10
CA THR A 225 -1.53 4.33 0.08
C THR A 225 -1.18 3.83 1.48
N GLU A 226 -0.02 4.22 2.02
CA GLU A 226 0.39 3.88 3.40
C GLU A 226 -0.49 4.60 4.45
N SER A 227 -0.75 5.90 4.30
CA SER A 227 -1.61 6.62 5.25
C SER A 227 -3.06 6.14 5.19
N ALA A 228 -3.58 5.86 3.98
CA ALA A 228 -4.89 5.26 3.80
C ALA A 228 -4.91 3.82 4.33
N MET A 229 -3.75 3.15 4.42
CA MET A 229 -3.61 1.86 5.08
C MET A 229 -3.83 1.92 6.57
N GLU A 230 -3.19 2.86 7.22
CA GLU A 230 -3.31 3.09 8.66
C GLU A 230 -4.72 3.55 9.05
N SER A 231 -5.37 4.40 8.25
CA SER A 231 -6.69 4.95 8.57
C SER A 231 -7.85 4.01 8.27
N ALA A 232 -7.71 3.18 7.23
CA ALA A 232 -8.76 2.27 6.75
C ALA A 232 -9.11 1.12 7.69
N SER A 233 -8.24 0.82 8.67
CA SER A 233 -8.53 -0.19 9.69
C SER A 233 -9.78 0.17 10.50
N SER A 234 -10.20 1.44 10.52
CA SER A 234 -11.14 1.90 11.54
C SER A 234 -12.48 2.47 11.09
N GLU A 235 -12.83 2.56 9.80
CA GLU A 235 -14.02 3.38 9.47
C GLU A 235 -14.81 3.05 8.20
N ILE A 236 -14.34 2.20 7.27
CA ILE A 236 -15.00 2.05 5.96
C ILE A 236 -15.09 0.58 5.55
N ASP A 237 -16.26 0.18 5.05
CA ASP A 237 -16.56 -1.07 4.35
C ASP A 237 -15.33 -1.58 3.57
N PRO A 238 -14.70 -2.68 4.02
CA PRO A 238 -13.45 -3.17 3.44
C PRO A 238 -13.64 -3.62 1.99
N VAL A 239 -14.85 -3.98 1.57
CA VAL A 239 -15.15 -4.35 0.18
C VAL A 239 -14.98 -3.14 -0.74
N ARG A 240 -15.49 -1.97 -0.34
CA ARG A 240 -15.28 -0.73 -1.10
C ARG A 240 -13.82 -0.34 -1.18
N GLN A 241 -13.05 -0.56 -0.11
CA GLN A 241 -11.63 -0.26 -0.10
C GLN A 241 -10.85 -1.16 -1.06
N VAL A 242 -11.12 -2.46 -1.08
CA VAL A 242 -10.48 -3.40 -2.02
C VAL A 242 -10.81 -3.01 -3.46
N SER A 243 -12.06 -2.60 -3.71
CA SER A 243 -12.48 -2.10 -5.03
C SER A 243 -11.72 -0.83 -5.43
N ALA A 244 -11.61 0.16 -4.53
CA ALA A 244 -10.85 1.38 -4.77
C ALA A 244 -9.36 1.09 -5.00
N LEU A 245 -8.80 0.13 -4.26
CA LEU A 245 -7.42 -0.30 -4.40
C LEU A 245 -7.19 -1.00 -5.76
N SER A 246 -8.15 -1.76 -6.28
CA SER A 246 -8.01 -2.34 -7.63
C SER A 246 -7.85 -1.27 -8.72
N GLN A 247 -8.49 -0.11 -8.55
CA GLN A 247 -8.36 1.05 -9.44
C GLN A 247 -7.06 1.82 -9.23
N GLY A 248 -6.38 1.62 -8.10
CA GLY A 248 -5.15 2.32 -7.75
C GLY A 248 -3.99 2.07 -8.72
N LEU A 249 -3.99 0.97 -9.46
CA LEU A 249 -2.95 0.72 -10.47
C LEU A 249 -3.00 1.76 -11.61
N THR A 250 -4.19 2.08 -12.10
CA THR A 250 -4.39 3.17 -13.07
C THR A 250 -4.01 4.51 -12.47
N ALA A 251 -4.32 4.72 -11.19
CA ALA A 251 -3.94 5.94 -10.48
C ALA A 251 -2.41 6.15 -10.40
N VAL A 252 -1.61 5.09 -10.24
CA VAL A 252 -0.13 5.20 -10.25
C VAL A 252 0.38 5.71 -11.61
N PHE A 253 -0.15 5.21 -12.72
CA PHE A 253 0.22 5.67 -14.06
C PHE A 253 -0.20 7.11 -14.31
N ILE A 254 -1.44 7.46 -13.94
CA ILE A 254 -1.95 8.82 -14.06
C ILE A 254 -1.10 9.79 -13.23
N ALA A 255 -0.80 9.44 -11.98
CA ALA A 255 0.01 10.28 -11.10
C ALA A 255 1.42 10.50 -11.66
N ALA A 256 2.06 9.44 -12.16
CA ALA A 256 3.37 9.57 -12.81
C ALA A 256 3.31 10.54 -14.00
N PHE A 257 2.31 10.41 -14.87
CA PHE A 257 2.12 11.29 -16.02
C PHE A 257 1.89 12.74 -15.61
N VAL A 258 0.99 12.97 -14.65
CA VAL A 258 0.73 14.30 -14.07
C VAL A 258 2.01 14.91 -13.50
N GLY A 259 2.82 14.12 -12.77
CA GLY A 259 4.10 14.58 -12.23
C GLY A 259 5.10 15.01 -13.30
N MET A 260 5.16 14.31 -14.44
CA MET A 260 5.96 14.74 -15.60
C MET A 260 5.44 16.07 -16.16
N SER A 261 4.12 16.18 -16.39
CA SER A 261 3.50 17.37 -16.96
C SER A 261 3.70 18.61 -16.08
N VAL A 262 3.48 18.50 -14.77
CA VAL A 262 3.71 19.60 -13.82
C VAL A 262 5.17 20.04 -13.81
N SER A 263 6.11 19.09 -13.93
CA SER A 263 7.53 19.42 -14.01
C SER A 263 7.88 20.22 -15.26
N PHE A 264 7.25 19.94 -16.41
CA PHE A 264 7.43 20.76 -17.61
C PHE A 264 6.83 22.15 -17.48
N VAL A 265 5.68 22.28 -16.81
CA VAL A 265 5.10 23.60 -16.50
C VAL A 265 6.05 24.41 -15.61
N LEU A 266 6.70 23.77 -14.62
CA LEU A 266 7.72 24.41 -13.79
C LEU A 266 8.94 24.86 -14.60
N VAL A 267 9.40 24.05 -15.56
CA VAL A 267 10.48 24.48 -16.48
C VAL A 267 10.05 25.73 -17.24
N ALA A 268 8.84 25.75 -17.83
CA ALA A 268 8.34 26.90 -18.58
C ALA A 268 8.22 28.14 -17.68
N PHE A 269 7.78 27.96 -16.43
CA PHE A 269 7.72 29.02 -15.43
C PHE A 269 9.10 29.61 -15.13
N PHE A 270 10.13 28.78 -14.90
CA PHE A 270 11.50 29.30 -14.68
C PHE A 270 12.12 29.89 -15.95
N ALA A 271 11.83 29.32 -17.12
CA ALA A 271 12.32 29.81 -18.40
C ALA A 271 11.72 31.17 -18.79
N SER A 272 10.55 31.53 -18.26
CA SER A 272 9.92 32.85 -18.46
C SER A 272 10.76 34.01 -17.91
N GLY A 273 11.73 33.74 -17.03
CA GLY A 273 12.56 34.77 -16.42
C GLY A 273 11.91 35.53 -15.26
N LEU A 274 10.65 35.25 -14.93
CA LEU A 274 9.90 35.92 -13.83
C LEU A 274 10.62 35.89 -12.48
N VAL A 275 11.42 34.84 -12.24
CA VAL A 275 12.14 34.63 -10.97
C VAL A 275 13.57 35.19 -10.99
N ARG A 276 14.09 35.53 -12.18
CA ARG A 276 15.52 35.79 -12.40
C ARG A 276 16.00 37.09 -11.75
N GLU A 277 15.15 38.11 -11.74
CA GLU A 277 15.47 39.43 -11.18
C GLU A 277 15.13 39.55 -9.68
N GLY A 278 14.62 38.47 -9.07
CA GLY A 278 14.16 38.52 -7.69
C GLY A 278 12.95 39.44 -7.47
N ALA A 279 12.30 39.91 -8.55
CA ALA A 279 11.17 40.85 -8.48
C ALA A 279 9.99 40.29 -7.66
N ILE A 280 9.79 38.96 -7.67
CA ILE A 280 8.69 38.30 -6.95
C ILE A 280 9.14 37.75 -5.59
N VAL A 281 10.36 37.18 -5.50
CA VAL A 281 10.80 36.37 -4.34
C VAL A 281 11.92 37.05 -3.53
N GLY A 282 12.39 38.22 -3.95
CA GLY A 282 13.53 38.91 -3.37
C GLY A 282 14.88 38.42 -3.90
N ALA A 283 15.89 39.29 -3.87
CA ALA A 283 17.21 39.04 -4.45
C ALA A 283 17.95 37.85 -3.81
N GLY A 284 17.76 37.60 -2.51
CA GLY A 284 18.40 36.47 -1.80
C GLY A 284 17.87 35.11 -2.26
N ALA A 285 16.56 35.00 -2.47
CA ALA A 285 15.91 33.75 -2.87
C ALA A 285 16.13 33.41 -4.34
N ALA A 286 16.45 34.39 -5.20
CA ALA A 286 16.73 34.17 -6.63
C ALA A 286 17.84 33.13 -6.87
N THR A 287 18.78 32.97 -5.92
CA THR A 287 19.85 31.98 -5.99
C THR A 287 19.39 30.54 -5.83
N LEU A 288 18.24 30.29 -5.19
CA LEU A 288 17.67 28.96 -4.97
C LEU A 288 16.93 28.40 -6.20
N PHE A 289 16.63 29.26 -7.17
CA PHE A 289 15.94 28.87 -8.39
C PHE A 289 16.93 28.53 -9.51
N PRO A 290 16.57 27.57 -10.40
CA PRO A 290 17.42 27.23 -11.52
C PRO A 290 17.50 28.40 -12.49
N GLN A 291 18.72 28.83 -12.83
CA GLN A 291 18.90 29.85 -13.86
C GLN A 291 18.91 29.21 -15.24
N ILE A 292 17.85 29.45 -16.00
CA ILE A 292 17.76 29.03 -17.40
C ILE A 292 18.25 30.20 -18.25
N VAL A 293 19.38 29.99 -18.94
CA VAL A 293 19.96 31.02 -19.80
C VAL A 293 19.40 30.83 -21.21
N PRO A 294 18.80 31.87 -21.83
CA PRO A 294 18.41 31.79 -23.23
C PRO A 294 19.67 31.60 -24.08
N CYS A 295 19.62 30.67 -25.03
CA CYS A 295 20.75 30.38 -25.93
C CYS A 295 21.29 31.67 -26.57
N ARG A 296 22.63 31.81 -26.58
CA ARG A 296 23.35 33.04 -26.93
C ARG A 296 23.57 33.24 -28.44
N TYR A 297 23.22 32.27 -29.26
CA TYR A 297 23.34 32.31 -30.74
C TYR A 297 21.96 32.13 -31.37
N ASP A 298 21.78 32.64 -32.60
CA ASP A 298 20.57 32.53 -33.43
C ASP A 298 20.15 31.06 -33.61
N CYS A 299 19.52 30.47 -32.60
CA CYS A 299 18.95 29.14 -32.69
C CYS A 299 17.61 29.27 -33.41
N PRO A 300 17.51 28.80 -34.67
CA PRO A 300 16.23 28.77 -35.35
C PRO A 300 15.39 27.68 -34.66
N LEU A 301 14.15 28.05 -34.36
CA LEU A 301 13.07 27.23 -33.79
C LEU A 301 13.06 26.91 -32.28
N SER A 302 12.02 27.50 -31.67
CA SER A 302 11.15 26.95 -30.63
C SER A 302 11.61 26.98 -29.18
N LEU A 303 10.62 27.19 -28.29
CA LEU A 303 10.68 27.13 -26.83
C LEU A 303 11.47 25.91 -26.30
N VAL A 304 11.50 24.83 -27.08
CA VAL A 304 12.12 23.54 -26.76
C VAL A 304 13.66 23.61 -26.84
N ASN A 305 14.23 24.33 -27.81
CA ASN A 305 15.69 24.42 -27.97
C ASN A 305 16.33 25.56 -27.15
N ARG A 306 15.56 26.59 -26.78
CA ARG A 306 16.08 27.76 -26.02
C ARG A 306 16.18 27.54 -24.51
N GLY A 307 15.48 26.55 -23.96
CA GLY A 307 15.12 26.55 -22.54
C GLY A 307 15.88 25.60 -21.62
N LEU A 308 16.81 24.76 -22.10
CA LEU A 308 17.34 23.68 -21.25
C LEU A 308 18.83 23.38 -21.39
N MET A 309 19.62 24.37 -21.79
CA MET A 309 21.04 24.35 -21.44
C MET A 309 21.19 24.95 -20.05
N PHE A 310 21.41 24.09 -19.06
CA PHE A 310 21.80 24.56 -17.73
C PHE A 310 23.24 25.08 -17.83
N PRO A 311 23.51 26.33 -17.42
CA PRO A 311 24.84 26.91 -17.52
C PRO A 311 25.84 26.19 -16.60
N ALA A 312 25.35 25.62 -15.50
CA ALA A 312 26.11 24.80 -14.58
C ALA A 312 25.30 23.56 -14.17
N GLY A 313 26.00 22.48 -13.79
CA GLY A 313 25.37 21.30 -13.20
C GLY A 313 24.56 21.62 -11.93
N LEU A 314 24.90 22.71 -11.24
CA LEU A 314 24.16 23.22 -10.09
C LEU A 314 22.71 23.61 -10.44
N ASP A 315 22.47 24.27 -11.57
CA ASP A 315 21.12 24.67 -11.98
C ASP A 315 20.29 23.47 -12.43
N ALA A 316 20.93 22.46 -13.03
CA ALA A 316 20.28 21.19 -13.32
C ALA A 316 19.82 20.50 -12.02
N ALA A 317 20.67 20.48 -10.99
CA ALA A 317 20.33 19.90 -9.69
C ALA A 317 19.16 20.65 -9.01
N LYS A 318 19.17 21.99 -9.02
CA LYS A 318 18.03 22.80 -8.54
C LYS A 318 16.76 22.46 -9.29
N MET A 319 16.83 22.34 -10.62
CA MET A 319 15.68 21.97 -11.44
C MET A 319 15.15 20.58 -11.09
N MET A 320 16.03 19.60 -10.82
CA MET A 320 15.61 18.28 -10.36
C MET A 320 14.85 18.36 -9.03
N VAL A 321 15.34 19.14 -8.05
CA VAL A 321 14.65 19.33 -6.76
C VAL A 321 13.26 19.93 -6.98
N TRP A 322 13.15 20.99 -7.79
CA TRP A 322 11.85 21.61 -8.08
C TRP A 322 10.92 20.71 -8.89
N ALA A 323 11.43 19.93 -9.83
CA ALA A 323 10.65 18.93 -10.56
C ALA A 323 10.10 17.85 -9.61
N PHE A 324 10.91 17.37 -8.67
CA PHE A 324 10.48 16.40 -7.66
C PHE A 324 9.34 16.97 -6.79
N ILE A 325 9.52 18.20 -6.30
CA ILE A 325 8.50 18.91 -5.52
C ILE A 325 7.23 19.15 -6.35
N GLY A 326 7.39 19.51 -7.62
CA GLY A 326 6.28 19.65 -8.58
C GLY A 326 5.51 18.35 -8.76
N GLY A 327 6.21 17.23 -8.91
CA GLY A 327 5.60 15.90 -8.93
C GLY A 327 4.83 15.57 -7.65
N PHE A 328 5.32 16.03 -6.51
CA PHE A 328 4.67 15.85 -5.21
C PHE A 328 3.42 16.75 -5.03
N SER A 329 3.24 17.77 -5.87
CA SER A 329 2.29 18.88 -5.63
C SER A 329 0.81 18.51 -5.69
N GLU A 330 0.45 17.33 -6.20
CA GLU A 330 -0.94 16.82 -6.16
C GLU A 330 -1.51 16.84 -4.72
N GLN A 331 -0.65 16.72 -3.70
CA GLN A 331 -1.03 16.88 -2.29
C GLN A 331 -0.80 18.28 -1.73
N LEU A 332 0.23 18.99 -2.19
CA LEU A 332 0.58 20.29 -1.60
C LEU A 332 -0.57 21.28 -1.72
N VAL A 333 -1.36 21.24 -2.80
CA VAL A 333 -2.48 22.17 -2.93
C VAL A 333 -3.66 21.76 -2.05
N PRO A 334 -4.24 20.54 -2.16
CA PRO A 334 -5.41 20.18 -1.35
C PRO A 334 -5.10 20.05 0.15
N ASP A 335 -3.99 19.41 0.54
CA ASP A 335 -3.68 19.19 1.97
C ASP A 335 -3.34 20.50 2.68
N VAL A 336 -2.66 21.44 2.01
CA VAL A 336 -2.38 22.75 2.60
C VAL A 336 -3.67 23.55 2.73
N LEU A 337 -4.56 23.52 1.74
CA LEU A 337 -5.88 24.16 1.83
C LEU A 337 -6.74 23.55 2.95
N ASP A 338 -6.77 22.22 3.08
CA ASP A 338 -7.50 21.54 4.15
C ASP A 338 -6.91 21.84 5.54
N ARG A 339 -5.58 21.94 5.65
CA ARG A 339 -4.93 22.34 6.90
C ARG A 339 -5.21 23.80 7.25
N LEU A 340 -5.15 24.70 6.28
CA LEU A 340 -5.44 26.12 6.48
C LEU A 340 -6.91 26.33 6.86
N THR A 341 -7.85 25.62 6.22
CA THR A 341 -9.28 25.69 6.57
C THR A 341 -9.57 25.08 7.94
N LYS A 342 -8.93 23.97 8.31
CA LYS A 342 -9.01 23.41 9.69
C LYS A 342 -8.44 24.39 10.72
N ALA A 343 -7.27 24.97 10.47
CA ALA A 343 -6.65 25.96 11.35
C ALA A 343 -7.52 27.22 11.51
N ALA A 344 -8.13 27.70 10.42
CA ALA A 344 -9.06 28.83 10.43
C ALA A 344 -10.34 28.53 11.23
N ARG A 345 -10.83 27.28 11.24
CA ARG A 345 -11.97 26.87 12.07
C ARG A 345 -11.62 26.82 13.56
N THR A 346 -10.42 26.39 13.91
CA THR A 346 -9.97 26.33 15.31
C THR A 346 -9.74 27.70 15.94
N THR A 347 -9.33 28.71 15.15
CA THR A 347 -9.12 30.08 15.65
C THR A 347 -10.41 30.85 15.94
N LYS A 348 -11.58 30.37 15.49
CA LYS A 348 -12.88 31.05 15.71
C LYS A 348 -13.58 30.64 17.02
N LYS A 349 -12.92 29.87 17.90
CA LYS A 349 -13.49 29.43 19.18
C LYS A 349 -12.72 29.96 20.41
N PRO A 350 -12.56 31.29 20.57
CA PRO A 350 -12.43 31.84 21.92
C PRO A 350 -13.12 33.21 22.07
N SER A 351 -14.41 33.24 22.45
CA SER A 351 -15.02 34.30 23.31
C SER A 351 -16.52 34.06 23.57
N GLU A 352 -16.90 32.87 24.06
CA GLU A 352 -18.27 32.64 24.57
C GLU A 352 -18.27 31.97 25.96
N ALA A 353 -17.21 32.25 26.72
CA ALA A 353 -17.06 31.86 28.12
C ALA A 353 -16.44 33.02 28.93
N ALA A 354 -17.03 34.22 28.77
CA ALA A 354 -16.82 35.36 29.65
C ALA A 354 -18.18 35.92 30.04
#